data_AF-A0A916F6B7-F1
#
_entry.id   AF-A0A916F6B7-F1
#
_cell.length_a   1.000
_cell.length_b   1.000
_cell.length_c   1.000
_cell.angle_alpha   90.00
_cell.angle_beta   90.00
_cell.angle_gamma   90.00
#
_symmetry.space_group_name_H-M   'P 1'
#
loop_
_entity.id
_entity.type
_entity.pdbx_description
1 polymer ?
#
loop_
_entity_poly.entity_id
_entity_poly.type
_entity_poly.pdbx_seq_one_letter_code
_entity_poly.pdbx_strand_id
1 'polypeptide(L)'
;MSDLSYLKAINPERFTLRAGHQSMQAVVTSGNGSYDMLDYREVPRPRAGPGELLLKVLAAGVNNTEINTRLGWYSSAVSDGTEQTAIAAGQNTAVADGGWNDTTPFPFIQGTDCCGEVVDQAADVGETWIGRRVLVRACMRLQGFDSLETIWMASDFDGAFAQYVKVPASEVFAVDCDWSDAELATIPCAYGTAENMLHRAAVGADDHVLVTGASGGVGSATVQLARRRSARVTAVVGRSKFDSVKTIGVERMIERGADLVGELGAGGVDVIIDNVAGPGFGAMMQLLRRGGRYASSGAIAGPLVSLDMREFYLKDLNLIGCTAWDEPVFPNLIGYIERGEIVPLLAKTFALEEIAAAQQEFLKKEHFGNFVLLPS
;
A
#
# COMPACT_ATOMS: atom_id res chain seq x y z
N MET A 1 4.16 -5.33 -24.95
CA MET A 1 3.64 -5.51 -23.58
C MET A 1 2.71 -6.70 -23.60
N SER A 2 2.75 -7.53 -22.57
CA SER A 2 1.80 -8.64 -22.40
C SER A 2 0.39 -8.08 -22.16
N ASP A 3 -0.61 -8.65 -22.82
CA ASP A 3 -2.01 -8.36 -22.53
C ASP A 3 -2.36 -8.92 -21.15
N LEU A 4 -2.57 -8.06 -20.15
CA LEU A 4 -2.98 -8.47 -18.80
C LEU A 4 -4.49 -8.31 -18.56
N SER A 5 -5.30 -8.12 -19.62
CA SER A 5 -6.76 -8.01 -19.50
C SER A 5 -7.39 -9.25 -18.87
N TYR A 6 -6.75 -10.41 -18.99
CA TYR A 6 -7.19 -11.67 -18.38
C TYR A 6 -7.28 -11.59 -16.85
N LEU A 7 -6.56 -10.69 -16.18
CA LEU A 7 -6.61 -10.51 -14.73
C LEU A 7 -8.01 -10.03 -14.27
N LYS A 8 -8.74 -9.32 -15.13
CA LYS A 8 -10.12 -8.87 -14.82
C LYS A 8 -11.18 -9.97 -15.00
N ALA A 9 -10.82 -11.17 -15.49
CA ALA A 9 -11.78 -12.24 -15.71
C ALA A 9 -12.20 -12.89 -14.38
N ILE A 10 -13.46 -12.69 -13.98
CA ILE A 10 -14.04 -13.31 -12.78
C ILE A 10 -14.76 -14.60 -13.17
N ASN A 11 -14.34 -15.72 -12.60
CA ASN A 11 -15.07 -16.99 -12.68
C ASN A 11 -15.75 -17.27 -11.32
N PRO A 12 -17.09 -17.33 -11.24
CA PRO A 12 -17.82 -17.58 -10.00
C PRO A 12 -17.44 -18.90 -9.30
N GLU A 13 -16.97 -19.88 -10.05
CA GLU A 13 -16.56 -21.19 -9.52
C GLU A 13 -15.05 -21.28 -9.21
N ARG A 14 -14.29 -20.16 -9.25
CA ARG A 14 -12.82 -20.21 -9.13
C ARG A 14 -12.31 -20.80 -7.82
N PHE A 15 -13.12 -20.80 -6.77
CA PHE A 15 -12.79 -21.39 -5.47
C PHE A 15 -13.45 -22.75 -5.21
N THR A 16 -14.16 -23.31 -6.19
CA THR A 16 -14.76 -24.64 -6.06
C THR A 16 -13.70 -25.72 -6.25
N LEU A 17 -13.49 -26.55 -5.23
CA LEU A 17 -12.60 -27.71 -5.32
C LEU A 17 -13.15 -28.75 -6.30
N ARG A 18 -12.30 -29.24 -7.19
CA ARG A 18 -12.61 -30.28 -8.16
C ARG A 18 -11.68 -31.47 -7.97
N ALA A 19 -12.20 -32.68 -8.14
CA ALA A 19 -11.41 -33.89 -7.97
C ALA A 19 -10.17 -33.88 -8.90
N GLY A 20 -8.99 -34.19 -8.34
CA GLY A 20 -7.72 -34.23 -9.07
C GLY A 20 -7.00 -32.89 -9.22
N HIS A 21 -7.54 -31.79 -8.72
CA HIS A 21 -6.82 -30.51 -8.64
C HIS A 21 -6.01 -30.44 -7.33
N GLN A 22 -4.80 -29.87 -7.41
CA GLN A 22 -4.08 -29.49 -6.19
C GLN A 22 -4.82 -28.34 -5.50
N SER A 23 -4.80 -28.35 -4.17
CA SER A 23 -5.40 -27.31 -3.33
C SER A 23 -4.34 -26.51 -2.59
N MET A 24 -4.77 -25.41 -1.98
CA MET A 24 -4.00 -24.57 -1.08
C MET A 24 -4.92 -23.90 -0.06
N GLN A 25 -4.38 -23.43 1.06
CA GLN A 25 -5.07 -22.56 2.00
C GLN A 25 -5.00 -21.10 1.54
N ALA A 26 -6.11 -20.38 1.71
CA ALA A 26 -6.22 -18.95 1.41
C ALA A 26 -7.28 -18.27 2.25
N VAL A 27 -7.18 -16.95 2.39
CA VAL A 27 -8.25 -16.09 2.92
C VAL A 27 -9.08 -15.57 1.76
N VAL A 28 -10.28 -16.12 1.60
CA VAL A 28 -11.26 -15.66 0.62
C VAL A 28 -12.13 -14.58 1.24
N THR A 29 -12.09 -13.38 0.67
CA THR A 29 -12.97 -12.28 1.05
C THR A 29 -14.26 -12.39 0.25
N SER A 30 -15.39 -12.56 0.92
CA SER A 30 -16.68 -12.88 0.29
C SER A 30 -17.56 -11.67 -0.04
N GLY A 31 -17.26 -10.50 0.52
CA GLY A 31 -18.04 -9.28 0.33
C GLY A 31 -17.55 -8.13 1.18
N ASN A 32 -18.32 -7.03 1.19
CA ASN A 32 -18.10 -5.93 2.10
C ASN A 32 -18.74 -6.18 3.47
N GLY A 33 -18.08 -5.79 4.56
CA GLY A 33 -18.66 -5.81 5.90
C GLY A 33 -17.70 -6.19 7.02
N SER A 34 -18.21 -6.98 7.96
CA SER A 34 -17.52 -7.38 9.20
C SER A 34 -16.33 -8.33 8.94
N TYR A 35 -15.71 -8.84 10.00
CA TYR A 35 -14.64 -9.83 9.87
C TYR A 35 -15.15 -11.19 9.35
N ASP A 36 -16.47 -11.42 9.39
CA ASP A 36 -17.10 -12.64 8.87
C ASP A 36 -16.97 -12.75 7.34
N MET A 37 -16.59 -11.66 6.67
CA MET A 37 -16.29 -11.68 5.23
C MET A 37 -14.95 -12.37 4.92
N LEU A 38 -14.07 -12.59 5.91
CA LEU A 38 -12.73 -13.16 5.75
C LEU A 38 -12.75 -14.67 6.05
N ASP A 39 -12.88 -15.48 5.00
CA ASP A 39 -13.03 -16.93 5.09
C ASP A 39 -11.68 -17.63 4.83
N TYR A 40 -11.00 -18.09 5.89
CA TYR A 40 -9.81 -18.93 5.76
C TYR A 40 -10.22 -20.37 5.41
N ARG A 41 -9.92 -20.79 4.18
CA ARG A 41 -10.35 -22.09 3.67
C ARG A 41 -9.43 -22.67 2.61
N GLU A 42 -9.65 -23.95 2.33
CA GLU A 42 -9.03 -24.65 1.22
C GLU A 42 -9.67 -24.24 -0.12
N VAL A 43 -8.83 -23.92 -1.10
CA VAL A 43 -9.20 -23.51 -2.46
C VAL A 43 -8.31 -24.19 -3.51
N PRO A 44 -8.69 -24.23 -4.79
CA PRO A 44 -7.80 -24.73 -5.85
C PRO A 44 -6.50 -23.93 -5.91
N ARG A 45 -5.36 -24.64 -6.00
CA ARG A 45 -4.05 -24.00 -6.25
C ARG A 45 -4.01 -23.47 -7.69
N PRO A 46 -3.63 -22.19 -7.90
CA PRO A 46 -3.53 -21.64 -9.25
C PRO A 46 -2.41 -22.29 -10.05
N ARG A 47 -2.50 -22.17 -11.38
CA ARG A 47 -1.45 -22.54 -12.33
C ARG A 47 -1.01 -21.31 -13.11
N ALA A 48 0.28 -21.21 -13.41
CA ALA A 48 0.78 -20.16 -14.29
C ALA A 48 0.15 -20.30 -15.68
N GLY A 49 -0.53 -19.27 -16.15
CA GLY A 49 -0.94 -19.08 -17.53
C GLY A 49 0.16 -18.38 -18.35
N PRO A 50 -0.06 -18.13 -19.65
CA PRO A 50 0.94 -17.52 -20.53
C PRO A 50 1.56 -16.24 -19.94
N GLY A 51 2.88 -16.15 -19.92
CA GLY A 51 3.63 -15.01 -19.38
C GLY A 51 3.58 -14.85 -17.84
N GLU A 52 2.98 -15.80 -17.12
CA GLU A 52 2.88 -15.76 -15.65
C GLU A 52 3.95 -16.61 -14.95
N LEU A 53 4.21 -16.25 -13.70
CA LEU A 53 4.92 -17.03 -12.72
C LEU A 53 3.94 -17.51 -11.64
N LEU A 54 4.20 -18.67 -11.06
CA LEU A 54 3.54 -19.12 -9.83
C LEU A 54 4.52 -18.96 -8.67
N LEU A 55 4.10 -18.21 -7.66
CA LEU A 55 4.88 -17.97 -6.46
C LEU A 55 4.30 -18.81 -5.32
N LYS A 56 5.17 -19.49 -4.56
CA LYS A 56 4.88 -19.89 -3.19
C LYS A 56 5.03 -18.64 -2.33
N VAL A 57 3.97 -18.21 -1.67
CA VAL A 57 4.02 -17.03 -0.81
C VAL A 57 4.75 -17.39 0.47
N LEU A 58 5.82 -16.65 0.77
CA LEU A 58 6.62 -16.82 1.97
C LEU A 58 6.12 -15.88 3.09
N ALA A 59 5.68 -14.68 2.71
CA ALA A 59 5.09 -13.70 3.60
C ALA A 59 4.24 -12.67 2.83
N ALA A 60 3.19 -12.15 3.46
CA ALA A 60 2.32 -11.14 2.88
C ALA A 60 2.00 -10.01 3.88
N GLY A 61 2.29 -8.76 3.51
CA GLY A 61 2.02 -7.58 4.33
C GLY A 61 0.52 -7.22 4.41
N VAL A 62 0.13 -6.61 5.52
CA VAL A 62 -1.24 -6.11 5.77
C VAL A 62 -1.26 -4.58 5.67
N ASN A 63 -2.11 -4.04 4.80
CA ASN A 63 -2.22 -2.60 4.56
C ASN A 63 -3.62 -2.06 4.89
N ASN A 64 -3.75 -0.72 4.91
CA ASN A 64 -5.08 -0.08 5.03
C ASN A 64 -5.99 -0.47 3.85
N THR A 65 -5.43 -0.75 2.67
CA THR A 65 -6.23 -1.03 1.47
C THR A 65 -7.04 -2.31 1.60
N GLU A 66 -6.51 -3.38 2.21
CA GLU A 66 -7.30 -4.59 2.41
C GLU A 66 -8.50 -4.35 3.34
N ILE A 67 -8.28 -3.56 4.40
CA ILE A 67 -9.34 -3.18 5.33
C ILE A 67 -10.37 -2.29 4.61
N ASN A 68 -9.93 -1.26 3.89
CA ASN A 68 -10.79 -0.33 3.16
C ASN A 68 -11.63 -1.04 2.10
N THR A 69 -11.03 -1.96 1.33
CA THR A 69 -11.74 -2.77 0.32
C THR A 69 -12.79 -3.65 0.98
N ARG A 70 -12.49 -4.30 2.11
CA ARG A 70 -13.50 -5.06 2.87
C ARG A 70 -14.59 -4.16 3.42
N LEU A 71 -14.29 -2.92 3.82
CA LEU A 71 -15.30 -1.99 4.34
C LEU A 71 -16.10 -1.29 3.23
N GLY A 72 -15.67 -1.35 1.97
CA GLY A 72 -16.25 -0.57 0.88
C GLY A 72 -15.94 0.93 0.99
N TRP A 73 -14.84 1.28 1.64
CA TRP A 73 -14.48 2.66 2.02
C TRP A 73 -14.31 3.61 0.81
N TYR A 74 -14.01 3.07 -0.37
CA TYR A 74 -13.81 3.87 -1.58
C TYR A 74 -15.12 4.33 -2.25
N SER A 75 -16.27 3.89 -1.72
CA SER A 75 -17.58 4.34 -2.18
C SER A 75 -17.74 5.84 -2.03
N SER A 76 -18.38 6.45 -3.02
CA SER A 76 -18.70 7.88 -3.03
C SER A 76 -19.60 8.31 -1.86
N ALA A 77 -20.30 7.37 -1.22
CA ALA A 77 -21.12 7.59 -0.04
C ALA A 77 -20.33 7.75 1.27
N VAL A 78 -19.03 7.42 1.29
CA VAL A 78 -18.20 7.46 2.50
C VAL A 78 -17.62 8.87 2.70
N SER A 79 -17.94 9.47 3.84
CA SER A 79 -17.44 10.80 4.24
C SER A 79 -16.45 10.77 5.40
N ASP A 80 -16.35 9.65 6.11
CA ASP A 80 -15.57 9.50 7.34
C ASP A 80 -14.22 8.80 7.13
N GLY A 81 -13.37 8.84 8.16
CA GLY A 81 -12.10 8.11 8.19
C GLY A 81 -12.25 6.60 8.30
N THR A 82 -11.19 5.86 7.96
CA THR A 82 -11.17 4.39 7.94
C THR A 82 -11.63 3.76 9.25
N GLU A 83 -11.20 4.29 10.40
CA GLU A 83 -11.57 3.77 11.73
C GLU A 83 -13.07 3.92 12.01
N GLN A 84 -13.65 5.08 11.70
CA GLN A 84 -15.08 5.34 11.88
C GLN A 84 -15.91 4.42 10.98
N THR A 85 -15.50 4.24 9.72
CA THR A 85 -16.15 3.28 8.81
C THR A 85 -16.04 1.85 9.33
N ALA A 86 -14.90 1.46 9.92
CA ALA A 86 -14.73 0.14 10.52
C ALA A 86 -15.69 -0.11 11.70
N ILE A 87 -15.94 0.92 12.52
CA ILE A 87 -16.91 0.85 13.64
C ILE A 87 -18.35 0.73 13.11
N ALA A 88 -18.66 1.45 12.01
CA ALA A 88 -19.99 1.45 11.41
C ALA A 88 -20.31 0.18 10.59
N ALA A 89 -19.31 -0.63 10.23
CA ALA A 89 -19.47 -1.88 9.50
C ALA A 89 -20.09 -2.99 10.36
N GLY A 90 -21.36 -2.80 10.73
CA GLY A 90 -22.22 -3.80 11.38
C GLY A 90 -23.25 -4.43 10.43
N GLN A 91 -23.32 -3.97 9.17
CA GLN A 91 -24.24 -4.49 8.15
C GLN A 91 -23.45 -4.98 6.94
N ASN A 92 -23.52 -6.29 6.66
CA ASN A 92 -22.88 -6.93 5.52
C ASN A 92 -23.68 -6.61 4.25
N THR A 93 -23.42 -5.44 3.67
CA THR A 93 -24.06 -4.99 2.43
C THR A 93 -22.98 -4.73 1.39
N ALA A 94 -23.07 -5.41 0.24
CA ALA A 94 -22.21 -5.13 -0.90
C ALA A 94 -22.34 -3.66 -1.33
N VAL A 95 -21.21 -2.97 -1.47
CA VAL A 95 -21.14 -1.58 -1.89
C VAL A 95 -20.63 -1.55 -3.32
N ALA A 96 -21.53 -1.31 -4.28
CA ALA A 96 -21.27 -1.49 -5.71
C ALA A 96 -20.10 -0.62 -6.25
N ASP A 97 -19.90 0.55 -5.66
CA ASP A 97 -18.82 1.50 -5.95
C ASP A 97 -17.70 1.50 -4.88
N GLY A 98 -17.63 0.47 -4.04
CA GLY A 98 -16.66 0.38 -2.93
C GLY A 98 -15.26 -0.12 -3.31
N GLY A 99 -15.02 -0.40 -4.59
CA GLY A 99 -13.73 -0.85 -5.12
C GLY A 99 -12.84 0.31 -5.58
N TRP A 100 -11.58 0.01 -5.89
CA TRP A 100 -10.57 1.06 -6.13
C TRP A 100 -10.63 1.65 -7.55
N ASN A 101 -10.86 0.80 -8.56
CA ASN A 101 -11.03 1.18 -9.97
C ASN A 101 -12.45 0.88 -10.46
N ASP A 102 -12.86 -0.38 -10.27
CA ASP A 102 -14.17 -0.91 -10.63
C ASP A 102 -14.82 -1.58 -9.40
N THR A 103 -16.01 -2.17 -9.56
CA THR A 103 -16.63 -2.99 -8.52
C THR A 103 -15.67 -4.10 -8.06
N THR A 104 -15.46 -4.20 -6.75
CA THR A 104 -14.60 -5.24 -6.15
C THR A 104 -15.06 -6.64 -6.57
N PRO A 105 -14.17 -7.52 -7.04
CA PRO A 105 -14.51 -8.78 -7.70
C PRO A 105 -14.83 -9.90 -6.70
N PHE A 106 -15.72 -9.67 -5.74
CA PHE A 106 -16.05 -10.67 -4.72
C PHE A 106 -16.68 -11.95 -5.33
N PRO A 107 -16.40 -13.15 -4.76
CA PRO A 107 -15.40 -13.41 -3.73
C PRO A 107 -13.99 -13.41 -4.31
N PHE A 108 -12.96 -12.93 -3.60
CA PHE A 108 -11.56 -12.92 -4.08
C PHE A 108 -10.54 -13.02 -2.94
N ILE A 109 -9.27 -13.27 -3.25
CA ILE A 109 -8.17 -13.31 -2.27
C ILE A 109 -7.49 -11.93 -2.20
N GLN A 110 -7.33 -11.37 -1.00
CA GLN A 110 -6.65 -10.09 -0.76
C GLN A 110 -5.12 -10.27 -0.60
N GLY A 111 -4.40 -9.21 -0.19
CA GLY A 111 -2.95 -9.20 0.05
C GLY A 111 -2.16 -8.56 -1.08
N THR A 112 -1.94 -7.24 -0.99
CA THR A 112 -1.14 -6.45 -1.94
C THR A 112 0.35 -6.71 -1.84
N ASP A 113 0.85 -7.00 -0.65
CA ASP A 113 2.27 -7.24 -0.41
C ASP A 113 2.60 -8.72 -0.55
N CYS A 114 3.56 -9.05 -1.40
CA CYS A 114 4.01 -10.43 -1.59
C CYS A 114 5.54 -10.51 -1.57
N CYS A 115 6.08 -11.25 -0.61
CA CYS A 115 7.40 -11.88 -0.71
C CYS A 115 7.19 -13.36 -0.99
N GLY A 116 7.79 -13.87 -2.05
CA GLY A 116 7.57 -15.23 -2.52
C GLY A 116 8.81 -15.90 -3.10
N GLU A 117 8.70 -17.20 -3.32
CA GLU A 117 9.64 -18.00 -4.10
C GLU A 117 8.95 -18.47 -5.38
N VAL A 118 9.61 -18.32 -6.54
CA VAL A 118 9.06 -18.81 -7.80
C VAL A 118 9.15 -20.34 -7.84
N VAL A 119 8.01 -21.02 -7.97
CA VAL A 119 7.92 -22.50 -7.94
C VAL A 119 7.45 -23.11 -9.27
N ASP A 120 6.88 -22.30 -10.16
CA ASP A 120 6.49 -22.70 -11.51
C ASP A 120 6.48 -21.47 -12.43
N GLN A 121 6.61 -21.69 -13.73
CA GLN A 121 6.58 -20.62 -14.73
C GLN A 121 5.95 -21.11 -16.03
N ALA A 122 5.30 -20.21 -16.76
CA ALA A 122 4.80 -20.51 -18.07
C ALA A 122 5.94 -20.77 -19.07
N ALA A 123 5.68 -21.64 -20.05
CA ALA A 123 6.68 -22.08 -21.02
C ALA A 123 7.18 -20.95 -21.94
N ASP A 124 6.39 -19.89 -22.10
CA ASP A 124 6.72 -18.69 -22.88
C ASP A 124 7.50 -17.63 -22.09
N VAL A 125 7.76 -17.86 -20.79
CA VAL A 125 8.71 -17.06 -20.01
C VAL A 125 10.13 -17.56 -20.31
N GLY A 126 10.87 -16.80 -21.12
CA GLY A 126 12.14 -17.24 -21.70
C GLY A 126 13.34 -17.34 -20.74
N GLU A 127 13.30 -16.70 -19.57
CA GLU A 127 14.32 -16.81 -18.53
C GLU A 127 13.88 -17.79 -17.43
N THR A 128 14.82 -18.49 -16.79
CA THR A 128 14.53 -19.36 -15.64
C THR A 128 14.43 -18.56 -14.34
N TRP A 129 13.23 -18.54 -13.76
CA TRP A 129 12.91 -17.85 -12.51
C TRP A 129 12.81 -18.77 -11.29
N ILE A 130 12.60 -20.08 -11.51
CA ILE A 130 12.38 -21.05 -10.44
C ILE A 130 13.47 -20.97 -9.35
N GLY A 131 13.04 -20.96 -8.10
CA GLY A 131 13.89 -20.87 -6.90
C GLY A 131 14.32 -19.45 -6.52
N ARG A 132 14.00 -18.42 -7.33
CA ARG A 132 14.30 -17.03 -6.98
C ARG A 132 13.34 -16.53 -5.90
N ARG A 133 13.89 -15.84 -4.90
CA ARG A 133 13.14 -15.03 -3.95
C ARG A 133 12.82 -13.67 -4.57
N VAL A 134 11.55 -13.27 -4.48
CA VAL A 134 11.02 -12.14 -5.25
C VAL A 134 10.04 -11.29 -4.44
N LEU A 135 9.92 -10.03 -4.85
CA LEU A 135 8.83 -9.12 -4.50
C LEU A 135 7.94 -8.87 -5.71
N VAL A 136 6.66 -8.59 -5.47
CA VAL A 136 5.66 -8.29 -6.51
C VAL A 136 5.28 -6.82 -6.48
N ARG A 137 5.29 -6.17 -7.65
CA ARG A 137 4.70 -4.83 -7.81
C ARG A 137 3.18 -4.95 -7.93
N ALA A 138 2.46 -4.51 -6.89
CA ALA A 138 1.00 -4.60 -6.85
C ALA A 138 0.29 -3.67 -7.86
N CYS A 139 0.85 -2.49 -8.14
CA CYS A 139 0.34 -1.53 -9.13
C CYS A 139 0.83 -1.88 -10.53
N MET A 140 -0.04 -2.40 -11.39
CA MET A 140 0.32 -2.85 -12.74
C MET A 140 -0.24 -1.90 -13.80
N ARG A 141 0.60 -1.57 -14.80
CA ARG A 141 0.29 -0.59 -15.86
C ARG A 141 0.00 -1.28 -17.18
N LEU A 142 -1.27 -1.69 -17.37
CA LEU A 142 -1.73 -2.49 -18.51
C LEU A 142 -1.33 -1.93 -19.88
N GLN A 143 -1.39 -0.61 -20.04
CA GLN A 143 -1.15 0.09 -21.30
C GLN A 143 0.22 0.78 -21.31
N GLY A 144 1.11 0.41 -20.37
CA GLY A 144 2.41 1.05 -20.18
C GLY A 144 2.38 2.30 -19.30
N PHE A 145 3.58 2.83 -19.05
CA PHE A 145 3.79 3.89 -18.06
C PHE A 145 3.34 5.29 -18.51
N ASP A 146 3.07 5.49 -19.81
CA ASP A 146 2.47 6.72 -20.33
C ASP A 146 0.98 6.91 -19.90
N SER A 147 0.33 5.83 -19.42
CA SER A 147 -1.14 5.77 -19.35
C SER A 147 -1.89 6.21 -18.08
N LEU A 148 -1.38 6.39 -16.86
CA LEU A 148 -2.17 6.49 -15.60
C LEU A 148 -3.25 5.43 -15.26
N GLU A 149 -3.81 4.70 -16.23
CA GLU A 149 -4.70 3.56 -15.99
C GLU A 149 -3.92 2.43 -15.30
N THR A 150 -4.54 1.82 -14.29
CA THR A 150 -3.93 0.79 -13.46
C THR A 150 -4.86 -0.38 -13.26
N ILE A 151 -4.28 -1.52 -12.93
CA ILE A 151 -4.94 -2.54 -12.12
C ILE A 151 -4.06 -2.86 -10.92
N TRP A 152 -4.67 -3.34 -9.85
CA TRP A 152 -4.03 -3.64 -8.60
C TRP A 152 -4.27 -5.08 -8.18
N MET A 153 -3.17 -5.79 -7.89
CA MET A 153 -3.23 -7.07 -7.18
C MET A 153 -3.96 -6.86 -5.85
N ALA A 154 -4.80 -7.82 -5.45
CA ALA A 154 -5.62 -7.74 -4.24
C ALA A 154 -6.66 -6.60 -4.20
N SER A 155 -6.97 -5.99 -5.34
CA SER A 155 -8.14 -5.12 -5.50
C SER A 155 -8.94 -5.51 -6.74
N ASP A 156 -8.28 -5.62 -7.89
CA ASP A 156 -8.92 -5.95 -9.16
C ASP A 156 -8.87 -7.45 -9.47
N PHE A 157 -8.00 -8.19 -8.79
CA PHE A 157 -7.84 -9.65 -8.89
C PHE A 157 -7.19 -10.23 -7.62
N ASP A 158 -7.04 -11.56 -7.57
CA ASP A 158 -6.53 -12.28 -6.40
C ASP A 158 -5.08 -11.88 -6.02
N GLY A 159 -4.78 -11.87 -4.72
CA GLY A 159 -3.50 -11.49 -4.15
C GLY A 159 -2.84 -12.55 -3.27
N ALA A 160 -2.00 -12.09 -2.34
CA ALA A 160 -1.02 -12.89 -1.61
C ALA A 160 -1.50 -13.46 -0.25
N PHE A 161 -2.74 -13.25 0.18
CA PHE A 161 -3.29 -13.92 1.37
C PHE A 161 -3.67 -15.37 1.08
N ALA A 162 -2.70 -16.14 0.60
CA ALA A 162 -2.78 -17.54 0.21
C ALA A 162 -1.40 -18.20 0.29
N GLN A 163 -1.33 -19.54 0.24
CA GLN A 163 -0.04 -20.23 0.13
C GLN A 163 0.60 -20.07 -1.26
N TYR A 164 -0.17 -19.81 -2.31
CA TYR A 164 0.33 -19.56 -3.66
C TYR A 164 -0.43 -18.43 -4.35
N VAL A 165 0.29 -17.67 -5.16
CA VAL A 165 -0.27 -16.62 -6.01
C VAL A 165 0.37 -16.70 -7.40
N LYS A 166 -0.40 -16.41 -8.45
CA LYS A 166 0.13 -16.28 -9.81
C LYS A 166 0.16 -14.82 -10.22
N VAL A 167 1.21 -14.41 -10.89
CA VAL A 167 1.46 -13.00 -11.25
C VAL A 167 2.18 -12.91 -12.60
N PRO A 168 1.98 -11.83 -13.38
CA PRO A 168 2.73 -11.62 -14.61
C PRO A 168 4.23 -11.51 -14.32
N ALA A 169 5.07 -12.14 -15.15
CA ALA A 169 6.52 -12.12 -14.95
C ALA A 169 7.12 -10.70 -14.98
N SER A 170 6.49 -9.75 -15.69
CA SER A 170 6.93 -8.33 -15.76
C SER A 170 6.77 -7.54 -14.46
N GLU A 171 6.01 -8.09 -13.51
CA GLU A 171 5.68 -7.45 -12.23
C GLU A 171 6.42 -8.09 -11.05
N VAL A 172 7.33 -9.02 -11.34
CA VAL A 172 8.12 -9.78 -10.37
C VAL A 172 9.57 -9.30 -10.38
N PHE A 173 10.09 -9.03 -9.19
CA PHE A 173 11.42 -8.48 -9.00
C PHE A 173 12.21 -9.38 -8.06
N ALA A 174 13.33 -9.92 -8.53
CA ALA A 174 14.26 -10.64 -7.66
C ALA A 174 14.85 -9.67 -6.63
N VAL A 175 15.13 -10.16 -5.43
CA VAL A 175 15.73 -9.35 -4.37
C VAL A 175 16.80 -10.15 -3.63
N ASP A 176 18.04 -9.64 -3.66
CA ASP A 176 19.18 -10.26 -2.99
C ASP A 176 19.61 -9.45 -1.76
N CYS A 177 19.24 -9.93 -0.57
CA CYS A 177 19.58 -9.27 0.68
C CYS A 177 19.44 -10.23 1.89
N ASP A 178 19.95 -9.82 3.04
CA ASP A 178 19.91 -10.64 4.26
C ASP A 178 18.61 -10.48 5.09
N TRP A 179 17.60 -9.78 4.55
CA TRP A 179 16.31 -9.63 5.24
C TRP A 179 15.53 -10.93 5.21
N SER A 180 14.76 -11.17 6.27
CA SER A 180 13.77 -12.23 6.31
C SER A 180 12.63 -11.98 5.31
N ASP A 181 11.91 -13.05 4.94
CA ASP A 181 10.76 -12.95 4.05
C ASP A 181 9.68 -12.04 4.64
N ALA A 182 9.52 -12.09 5.97
CA ALA A 182 8.58 -11.23 6.69
C ALA A 182 8.98 -9.75 6.60
N GLU A 183 10.27 -9.43 6.75
CA GLU A 183 10.76 -8.05 6.58
C GLU A 183 10.57 -7.55 5.16
N LEU A 184 10.86 -8.37 4.16
CA LEU A 184 10.65 -8.06 2.74
C LEU A 184 9.17 -7.80 2.42
N ALA A 185 8.25 -8.56 3.02
CA ALA A 185 6.81 -8.36 2.86
C ALA A 185 6.28 -7.05 3.45
N THR A 186 7.11 -6.26 4.16
CA THR A 186 6.71 -4.91 4.65
C THR A 186 6.87 -3.79 3.61
N ILE A 187 7.42 -4.10 2.44
CA ILE A 187 7.86 -3.11 1.46
C ILE A 187 6.82 -2.78 0.38
N PRO A 188 6.26 -3.75 -0.36
CA PRO A 188 5.74 -3.48 -1.71
C PRO A 188 4.74 -2.32 -1.82
N CYS A 189 3.67 -2.32 -1.03
CA CYS A 189 2.60 -1.34 -1.05
C CYS A 189 3.03 -0.03 -0.38
N ALA A 190 3.51 -0.10 0.87
CA ALA A 190 3.82 1.09 1.65
C ALA A 190 4.97 1.90 1.05
N TYR A 191 6.07 1.24 0.68
CA TYR A 191 7.24 1.90 0.12
C TYR A 191 7.04 2.24 -1.36
N GLY A 192 6.30 1.41 -2.12
CA GLY A 192 5.90 1.74 -3.49
C GLY A 192 5.10 3.04 -3.54
N THR A 193 4.13 3.18 -2.65
CA THR A 193 3.31 4.39 -2.51
C THR A 193 4.16 5.60 -2.09
N ALA A 194 5.01 5.44 -1.07
CA ALA A 194 5.87 6.51 -0.58
C ALA A 194 6.88 6.99 -1.65
N GLU A 195 7.55 6.06 -2.32
CA GLU A 195 8.51 6.36 -3.38
C GLU A 195 7.84 7.06 -4.56
N ASN A 196 6.63 6.63 -4.96
CA ASN A 196 5.86 7.29 -6.01
C ASN A 196 5.49 8.74 -5.65
N MET A 197 5.02 8.97 -4.42
CA MET A 197 4.68 10.33 -3.95
C MET A 197 5.91 11.25 -3.95
N LEU A 198 7.05 10.76 -3.43
CA LEU A 198 8.30 11.52 -3.41
C LEU A 198 8.86 11.77 -4.82
N HIS A 199 8.75 10.77 -5.71
CA HIS A 199 9.15 10.87 -7.11
C HIS A 199 8.32 11.92 -7.84
N ARG A 200 6.98 11.85 -7.77
CA ARG A 200 6.09 12.78 -8.47
C ARG A 200 6.10 14.19 -7.89
N ALA A 201 6.37 14.33 -6.59
CA ALA A 201 6.65 15.63 -5.98
C ALA A 201 8.07 16.14 -6.25
N ALA A 202 8.90 15.39 -7.01
CA ALA A 202 10.28 15.73 -7.33
C ALA A 202 11.09 16.15 -6.09
N VAL A 203 10.96 15.39 -5.00
CA VAL A 203 11.65 15.69 -3.74
C VAL A 203 13.16 15.58 -3.91
N GLY A 204 13.89 16.61 -3.49
CA GLY A 204 15.35 16.67 -3.52
C GLY A 204 15.98 17.15 -2.21
N ALA A 205 17.31 17.30 -2.22
CA ALA A 205 18.09 17.67 -1.04
C ALA A 205 17.77 19.07 -0.49
N ASP A 206 17.29 19.98 -1.35
CA ASP A 206 16.94 21.35 -0.96
C ASP A 206 15.54 21.45 -0.32
N ASP A 207 14.77 20.36 -0.33
CA ASP A 207 13.39 20.38 0.15
C ASP A 207 13.28 20.16 1.66
N HIS A 208 12.45 20.98 2.29
CA HIS A 208 11.83 20.68 3.57
C HIS A 208 10.50 19.94 3.35
N VAL A 209 10.50 18.65 3.73
CA VAL A 209 9.36 17.74 3.60
C VAL A 209 8.66 17.60 4.95
N LEU A 210 7.37 17.95 5.01
CA LEU A 210 6.49 17.62 6.12
C LEU A 210 5.75 16.32 5.82
N VAL A 211 5.81 15.36 6.73
CA VAL A 211 5.14 14.05 6.59
C VAL A 211 4.08 13.92 7.68
N THR A 212 2.80 13.86 7.30
CA THR A 212 1.72 13.57 8.24
C THR A 212 1.56 12.06 8.44
N GLY A 213 1.03 11.64 9.59
CA GLY A 213 0.84 10.21 9.86
C GLY A 213 2.15 9.40 9.81
N ALA A 214 3.28 10.03 10.15
CA ALA A 214 4.62 9.53 9.86
C ALA A 214 5.01 8.22 10.59
N SER A 215 4.19 7.74 11.52
CA SER A 215 4.39 6.43 12.16
C SER A 215 3.72 5.25 11.43
N GLY A 216 2.83 5.51 10.46
CA GLY A 216 2.18 4.43 9.69
C GLY A 216 3.10 3.85 8.62
N GLY A 217 2.67 2.78 7.93
CA GLY A 217 3.46 2.13 6.89
C GLY A 217 4.00 3.11 5.83
N VAL A 218 3.11 3.81 5.11
CA VAL A 218 3.50 4.80 4.08
C VAL A 218 4.26 5.98 4.68
N GLY A 219 3.85 6.47 5.85
CA GLY A 219 4.48 7.63 6.49
C GLY A 219 5.92 7.36 6.92
N SER A 220 6.18 6.21 7.55
CA SER A 220 7.52 5.80 7.98
C SER A 220 8.43 5.47 6.79
N ALA A 221 7.89 4.86 5.73
CA ALA A 221 8.59 4.70 4.46
C ALA A 221 8.96 6.04 3.83
N THR A 222 8.04 7.01 3.83
CA THR A 222 8.27 8.37 3.32
C THR A 222 9.41 9.06 4.06
N VAL A 223 9.45 8.96 5.40
CA VAL A 223 10.54 9.53 6.21
C VAL A 223 11.90 8.96 5.77
N GLN A 224 12.02 7.64 5.67
CA GLN A 224 13.28 6.99 5.25
C GLN A 224 13.69 7.43 3.83
N LEU A 225 12.75 7.38 2.88
CA LEU A 225 13.01 7.66 1.48
C LEU A 225 13.27 9.15 1.19
N ALA A 226 12.66 10.07 1.94
CA ALA A 226 12.97 11.49 1.86
C ALA A 226 14.36 11.80 2.43
N ARG A 227 14.72 11.20 3.58
CA ARG A 227 16.07 11.32 4.13
C ARG A 227 17.14 10.73 3.23
N ARG A 228 16.86 9.61 2.56
CA ARG A 228 17.73 9.01 1.55
C ARG A 228 18.04 9.99 0.41
N ARG A 229 17.13 10.90 0.09
CA ARG A 229 17.32 12.00 -0.89
C ARG A 229 18.00 13.24 -0.29
N SER A 230 18.49 13.14 0.95
CA SER A 230 19.05 14.24 1.74
C SER A 230 18.07 15.39 2.03
N ALA A 231 16.77 15.18 1.85
CA ALA A 231 15.77 16.18 2.17
C ALA A 231 15.68 16.38 3.69
N ARG A 232 15.36 17.61 4.12
CA ARG A 232 15.07 17.90 5.53
C ARG A 232 13.65 17.42 5.86
N VAL A 233 13.50 16.55 6.84
CA VAL A 233 12.19 15.95 7.17
C VAL A 233 11.67 16.44 8.52
N THR A 234 10.41 16.88 8.55
CA THR A 234 9.62 17.04 9.78
C THR A 234 8.49 16.02 9.79
N ALA A 235 8.40 15.21 10.85
CA ALA A 235 7.38 14.18 11.00
C ALA A 235 6.27 14.62 11.97
N VAL A 236 5.00 14.46 11.58
CA VAL A 236 3.86 14.64 12.49
C VAL A 236 3.44 13.27 13.04
N VAL A 237 3.54 13.10 14.35
CA VAL A 237 3.44 11.80 15.02
C VAL A 237 2.62 11.90 16.31
N GLY A 238 1.87 10.86 16.68
CA GLY A 238 1.32 10.77 18.03
C GLY A 238 2.44 10.64 19.07
N ARG A 239 2.31 11.31 20.22
CA ARG A 239 3.38 11.38 21.25
C ARG A 239 3.96 10.04 21.65
N SER A 240 3.11 9.02 21.80
CA SER A 240 3.51 7.66 22.21
C SER A 240 4.48 6.97 21.25
N LYS A 241 4.64 7.48 20.02
CA LYS A 241 5.48 6.87 18.98
C LYS A 241 6.73 7.69 18.63
N PHE A 242 7.03 8.75 19.39
CA PHE A 242 8.19 9.60 19.15
C PHE A 242 9.49 8.79 19.18
N ASP A 243 9.68 7.95 20.19
CA ASP A 243 10.90 7.15 20.33
C ASP A 243 11.05 6.15 19.19
N SER A 244 9.95 5.53 18.76
CA SER A 244 9.94 4.60 17.63
C SER A 244 10.27 5.31 16.31
N VAL A 245 9.66 6.48 16.02
CA VAL A 245 9.95 7.23 14.78
C VAL A 245 11.36 7.83 14.80
N LYS A 246 11.94 8.10 15.97
CA LYS A 246 13.33 8.54 16.07
C LYS A 246 14.32 7.51 15.55
N THR A 247 14.01 6.20 15.61
CA THR A 247 14.92 5.14 15.15
C THR A 247 15.15 5.16 13.65
N ILE A 248 14.23 5.72 12.86
CA ILE A 248 14.38 5.95 11.41
C ILE A 248 15.04 7.30 11.08
N GLY A 249 15.60 7.96 12.11
CA GLY A 249 16.51 9.10 12.01
C GLY A 249 15.87 10.43 11.65
N VAL A 250 14.58 10.61 11.94
CA VAL A 250 13.95 11.94 11.81
C VAL A 250 14.42 12.85 12.96
N GLU A 251 14.87 14.06 12.62
CA GLU A 251 15.42 14.99 13.61
C GLU A 251 14.35 15.89 14.23
N ARG A 252 13.36 16.31 13.43
CA ARG A 252 12.26 17.14 13.90
C ARG A 252 10.95 16.36 13.89
N MET A 253 10.30 16.30 15.04
CA MET A 253 8.96 15.72 15.20
C MET A 253 8.03 16.75 15.82
N ILE A 254 6.80 16.79 15.34
CA ILE A 254 5.72 17.59 15.92
C ILE A 254 4.60 16.65 16.36
N GLU A 255 4.04 16.91 17.53
CA GLU A 255 2.95 16.09 18.05
C GLU A 255 1.67 16.28 17.22
N ARG A 256 1.00 15.17 16.91
CA ARG A 256 -0.28 15.18 16.22
C ARG A 256 -1.29 16.01 17.01
N GLY A 257 -1.90 16.99 16.34
CA GLY A 257 -2.86 17.92 16.94
C GLY A 257 -2.27 19.24 17.42
N ALA A 258 -0.94 19.41 17.36
CA ALA A 258 -0.31 20.70 17.56
C ALA A 258 -0.65 21.71 16.45
N ASP A 259 -0.49 23.00 16.74
CA ASP A 259 -0.60 24.06 15.74
C ASP A 259 0.63 24.06 14.82
N LEU A 260 0.50 23.36 13.69
CA LEU A 260 1.59 23.23 12.73
C LEU A 260 2.00 24.58 12.12
N VAL A 261 1.05 25.50 11.90
CA VAL A 261 1.35 26.83 11.34
C VAL A 261 2.14 27.66 12.35
N GLY A 262 1.80 27.58 13.63
CA GLY A 262 2.60 28.19 14.70
C GLY A 262 4.01 27.60 14.82
N GLU A 263 4.14 26.28 14.69
CA GLU A 263 5.42 25.55 14.82
C GLU A 263 6.39 25.78 13.64
N LEU A 264 5.86 25.86 12.42
CA LEU A 264 6.65 25.86 11.18
C LEU A 264 6.62 27.20 10.45
N GLY A 265 5.64 28.05 10.74
CA GLY A 265 5.37 29.28 10.01
C GLY A 265 4.62 29.03 8.69
N ALA A 266 3.79 30.00 8.30
CA ALA A 266 3.16 30.01 6.97
C ALA A 266 4.25 30.10 5.88
N GLY A 267 4.18 29.23 4.88
CA GLY A 267 5.22 29.11 3.86
C GLY A 267 6.52 28.42 4.34
N GLY A 268 6.51 27.74 5.49
CA GLY A 268 7.70 27.10 6.07
C GLY A 268 8.10 25.76 5.47
N VAL A 269 7.33 25.17 4.55
CA VAL A 269 7.61 23.85 3.95
C VAL A 269 7.56 23.87 2.42
N ASP A 270 8.43 23.07 1.80
CA ASP A 270 8.55 22.93 0.35
C ASP A 270 7.59 21.87 -0.21
N VAL A 271 7.50 20.75 0.51
CA VAL A 271 6.71 19.58 0.14
C VAL A 271 5.94 19.06 1.36
N ILE A 272 4.67 18.72 1.15
CA ILE A 272 3.85 18.02 2.13
C ILE A 272 3.48 16.66 1.54
N ILE A 273 3.79 15.59 2.26
CA ILE A 273 3.28 14.25 1.99
C ILE A 273 2.21 13.95 3.04
N ASP A 274 0.96 13.86 2.59
CA ASP A 274 -0.19 13.78 3.49
C ASP A 274 -1.17 12.66 3.07
N ASN A 275 -1.17 11.57 3.84
CA ASN A 275 -2.17 10.50 3.73
C ASN A 275 -3.23 10.58 4.84
N VAL A 276 -3.27 11.68 5.59
CA VAL A 276 -4.21 11.92 6.69
C VAL A 276 -5.40 12.73 6.20
N ALA A 277 -5.15 13.89 5.58
CA ALA A 277 -6.17 14.83 5.10
C ALA A 277 -7.20 15.22 6.19
N GLY A 278 -8.49 15.27 5.84
CA GLY A 278 -9.57 15.64 6.75
C GLY A 278 -9.48 17.11 7.25
N PRO A 279 -9.91 17.41 8.49
CA PRO A 279 -10.02 18.78 8.99
C PRO A 279 -8.71 19.59 8.99
N GLY A 280 -7.55 18.92 9.02
CA GLY A 280 -6.23 19.56 9.03
C GLY A 280 -5.75 20.06 7.66
N PHE A 281 -6.43 19.70 6.58
CA PHE A 281 -5.98 19.99 5.20
C PHE A 281 -5.77 21.48 4.92
N GLY A 282 -6.64 22.36 5.43
CA GLY A 282 -6.51 23.81 5.22
C GLY A 282 -5.21 24.40 5.79
N ALA A 283 -4.70 23.86 6.90
CA ALA A 283 -3.42 24.26 7.46
C ALA A 283 -2.24 23.86 6.56
N MET A 284 -2.34 22.74 5.84
CA MET A 284 -1.30 22.29 4.89
C MET A 284 -1.11 23.32 3.77
N MET A 285 -2.20 23.91 3.28
CA MET A 285 -2.14 24.93 2.23
C MET A 285 -1.43 26.20 2.71
N GLN A 286 -1.64 26.60 3.97
CA GLN A 286 -0.96 27.74 4.58
C GLN A 286 0.54 27.47 4.78
N LEU A 287 0.89 26.27 5.22
CA LEU A 287 2.27 25.83 5.46
C LEU A 287 3.12 25.82 4.20
N LEU A 288 2.57 25.39 3.06
CA LEU A 288 3.30 25.35 1.80
C LEU A 288 3.82 26.73 1.40
N ARG A 289 5.08 26.83 0.99
CA ARG A 289 5.58 28.05 0.36
C ARG A 289 4.94 28.27 -1.02
N ARG A 290 5.18 29.44 -1.61
CA ARG A 290 4.86 29.68 -3.04
C ARG A 290 5.59 28.64 -3.92
N GLY A 291 4.88 28.04 -4.87
CA GLY A 291 5.37 26.94 -5.68
C GLY A 291 5.52 25.61 -4.93
N GLY A 292 4.97 25.49 -3.71
CA GLY A 292 5.03 24.29 -2.91
C GLY A 292 4.22 23.14 -3.49
N ARG A 293 4.55 21.90 -3.10
CA ARG A 293 3.93 20.67 -3.62
C ARG A 293 3.29 19.87 -2.49
N TYR A 294 2.05 19.47 -2.70
CA TYR A 294 1.33 18.54 -1.85
C TYR A 294 1.14 17.23 -2.62
N ALA A 295 1.53 16.10 -2.04
CA ALA A 295 1.29 14.79 -2.62
C ALA A 295 0.52 13.89 -1.65
N SER A 296 -0.42 13.12 -2.20
CA SER A 296 -1.24 12.20 -1.43
C SER A 296 -1.60 10.96 -2.24
N SER A 297 -1.77 9.86 -1.52
CA SER A 297 -2.32 8.59 -2.02
C SER A 297 -3.38 8.01 -1.06
N GLY A 298 -3.92 8.82 -0.15
CA GLY A 298 -4.90 8.37 0.83
C GLY A 298 -5.35 9.48 1.77
N ALA A 299 -6.40 9.22 2.54
CA ALA A 299 -7.02 10.22 3.41
C ALA A 299 -7.63 9.55 4.65
N ILE A 300 -6.79 8.99 5.53
CA ILE A 300 -7.24 8.10 6.61
C ILE A 300 -8.17 8.80 7.63
N ALA A 301 -8.09 10.13 7.76
CA ALA A 301 -8.94 10.92 8.65
C ALA A 301 -10.17 11.52 7.96
N GLY A 302 -10.40 11.17 6.69
CA GLY A 302 -11.57 11.59 5.91
C GLY A 302 -11.18 12.12 4.53
N PRO A 303 -11.86 11.68 3.45
CA PRO A 303 -11.53 12.06 2.09
C PRO A 303 -12.06 13.45 1.69
N LEU A 304 -13.04 13.99 2.43
CA LEU A 304 -13.65 15.27 2.13
C LEU A 304 -12.91 16.41 2.85
N VAL A 305 -12.45 17.39 2.07
CA VAL A 305 -11.67 18.53 2.58
C VAL A 305 -12.22 19.85 2.03
N SER A 306 -12.01 20.93 2.77
CA SER A 306 -12.27 22.29 2.30
C SER A 306 -10.98 22.93 1.81
N LEU A 307 -10.99 23.43 0.57
CA LEU A 307 -9.85 24.13 -0.04
C LEU A 307 -10.21 25.60 -0.26
N ASP A 308 -9.46 26.51 0.37
CA ASP A 308 -9.48 27.92 0.00
C ASP A 308 -8.71 28.09 -1.32
N MET A 309 -9.45 28.32 -2.41
CA MET A 309 -8.85 28.48 -3.73
C MET A 309 -7.81 29.61 -3.80
N ARG A 310 -7.93 30.64 -2.95
CA ARG A 310 -6.97 31.75 -2.91
C ARG A 310 -5.60 31.29 -2.43
N GLU A 311 -5.54 30.41 -1.43
CA GLU A 311 -4.28 29.80 -0.99
C GLU A 311 -3.66 28.97 -2.11
N PHE A 312 -4.47 28.27 -2.89
CA PHE A 312 -4.00 27.47 -4.01
C PHE A 312 -3.41 28.32 -5.15
N TYR A 313 -4.23 29.18 -5.77
CA TYR A 313 -3.79 29.88 -6.98
C TYR A 313 -2.89 31.09 -6.69
N LEU A 314 -3.03 31.79 -5.55
CA LEU A 314 -2.15 32.94 -5.25
C LEU A 314 -0.75 32.51 -4.82
N LYS A 315 -0.54 31.25 -4.44
CA LYS A 315 0.76 30.68 -4.08
C LYS A 315 1.29 29.70 -5.13
N ASP A 316 0.62 29.56 -6.29
CA ASP A 316 1.08 28.69 -7.38
C ASP A 316 1.34 27.25 -6.90
N LEU A 317 0.47 26.72 -6.04
CA LEU A 317 0.67 25.40 -5.42
C LEU A 317 0.41 24.26 -6.43
N ASN A 318 1.01 23.10 -6.15
CA ASN A 318 0.78 21.86 -6.90
C ASN A 318 0.13 20.81 -5.98
N LEU A 319 -1.02 20.25 -6.38
CA LEU A 319 -1.66 19.13 -5.69
C LEU A 319 -1.54 17.87 -6.55
N ILE A 320 -0.94 16.81 -6.02
CA ILE A 320 -0.53 15.63 -6.78
C ILE A 320 -1.15 14.37 -6.19
N GLY A 321 -2.11 13.78 -6.91
CA GLY A 321 -2.69 12.46 -6.58
C GLY A 321 -1.82 11.33 -7.11
N CYS A 322 -1.47 10.35 -6.26
CA CYS A 322 -0.39 9.39 -6.51
C CYS A 322 -0.80 7.91 -6.51
N THR A 323 -1.93 7.56 -7.12
CA THR A 323 -2.36 6.15 -7.24
C THR A 323 -1.51 5.39 -8.27
N ALA A 324 -1.42 5.85 -9.52
CA ALA A 324 -0.61 5.18 -10.53
C ALA A 324 0.89 5.35 -10.26
N TRP A 325 1.60 4.23 -10.15
CA TRP A 325 3.06 4.24 -9.95
C TRP A 325 3.79 4.44 -11.28
N ASP A 326 4.81 5.28 -11.24
CA ASP A 326 5.69 5.54 -12.38
C ASP A 326 6.75 4.44 -12.52
N GLU A 327 7.29 4.27 -13.74
CA GLU A 327 8.21 3.19 -14.12
C GLU A 327 9.38 2.95 -13.14
N PRO A 328 10.12 3.98 -12.69
CA PRO A 328 11.30 3.76 -11.88
C PRO A 328 11.00 3.38 -10.43
N VAL A 329 9.75 3.56 -9.95
CA VAL A 329 9.40 3.47 -8.53
C VAL A 329 9.80 2.14 -7.91
N PHE A 330 9.30 1.03 -8.44
CA PHE A 330 9.52 -0.28 -7.84
C PHE A 330 10.94 -0.82 -8.05
N PRO A 331 11.55 -0.73 -9.26
CA PRO A 331 12.96 -1.08 -9.45
C PRO A 331 13.92 -0.32 -8.53
N ASN A 332 13.65 0.97 -8.28
CA ASN A 332 14.44 1.77 -7.35
C ASN A 332 14.40 1.19 -5.92
N LEU A 333 13.22 0.78 -5.45
CA LEU A 333 13.06 0.18 -4.12
C LEU A 333 13.90 -1.09 -3.98
N ILE A 334 13.91 -1.97 -4.98
CA ILE A 334 14.78 -3.15 -4.98
C ILE A 334 16.23 -2.73 -4.79
N GLY A 335 16.71 -1.77 -5.60
CA GLY A 335 18.06 -1.26 -5.46
C GLY A 335 18.36 -0.62 -4.09
N TYR A 336 17.38 0.03 -3.45
CA TYR A 336 17.55 0.60 -2.10
C TYR A 336 17.70 -0.47 -1.03
N ILE A 337 16.96 -1.58 -1.14
CA ILE A 337 17.06 -2.73 -0.24
C ILE A 337 18.45 -3.36 -0.37
N GLU A 338 18.86 -3.69 -1.59
CA GLU A 338 20.11 -4.40 -1.87
C GLU A 338 21.35 -3.56 -1.47
N ARG A 339 21.26 -2.23 -1.53
CA ARG A 339 22.32 -1.33 -1.06
C ARG A 339 22.24 -0.97 0.43
N GLY A 340 21.24 -1.47 1.16
CA GLY A 340 21.05 -1.15 2.58
C GLY A 340 20.76 0.33 2.86
N GLU A 341 20.11 1.03 1.91
CA GLU A 341 19.81 2.47 2.01
C GLU A 341 18.52 2.76 2.80
N ILE A 342 17.74 1.71 3.08
CA ILE A 342 16.52 1.71 3.89
C ILE A 342 16.52 0.49 4.82
N VAL A 343 15.65 0.47 5.83
CA VAL A 343 15.48 -0.66 6.75
C VAL A 343 14.01 -1.13 6.80
N PRO A 344 13.76 -2.44 7.01
CA PRO A 344 12.40 -2.94 7.12
C PRO A 344 11.82 -2.55 8.47
N LEU A 345 10.53 -2.31 8.52
CA LEU A 345 9.82 -1.97 9.75
C LEU A 345 8.75 -3.02 10.03
N LEU A 346 9.20 -4.22 10.42
CA LEU A 346 8.32 -5.32 10.79
C LEU A 346 7.89 -5.16 12.26
N ALA A 347 6.61 -4.90 12.49
CA ALA A 347 6.08 -4.72 13.83
C ALA A 347 5.66 -6.06 14.46
N LYS A 348 5.02 -6.92 13.68
CA LYS A 348 4.47 -8.20 14.14
C LYS A 348 4.14 -9.13 12.97
N THR A 349 4.27 -10.43 13.20
CA THR A 349 3.80 -11.48 12.31
C THR A 349 2.58 -12.18 12.88
N PHE A 350 1.69 -12.65 12.02
CA PHE A 350 0.52 -13.48 12.33
C PHE A 350 0.49 -14.69 11.40
N ALA A 351 -0.15 -15.79 11.82
CA ALA A 351 -0.48 -16.86 10.88
C ALA A 351 -1.53 -16.36 9.87
N LEU A 352 -1.57 -16.95 8.67
CA LEU A 352 -2.52 -16.57 7.63
C LEU A 352 -3.99 -16.65 8.09
N GLU A 353 -4.33 -17.66 8.91
CA GLU A 353 -5.68 -17.85 9.48
C GLU A 353 -6.08 -16.77 10.50
N GLU A 354 -5.12 -16.01 11.03
CA GLU A 354 -5.33 -14.95 12.02
C GLU A 354 -5.61 -13.58 11.38
N ILE A 355 -5.93 -13.52 10.08
CA ILE A 355 -6.21 -12.27 9.34
C ILE A 355 -7.17 -11.33 10.08
N ALA A 356 -8.25 -11.86 10.67
CA ALA A 356 -9.21 -11.05 11.41
C ALA A 356 -8.58 -10.39 12.64
N ALA A 357 -7.78 -11.15 13.40
CA ALA A 357 -7.05 -10.63 14.55
C ALA A 357 -5.99 -9.59 14.12
N ALA A 358 -5.28 -9.85 13.02
CA ALA A 358 -4.33 -8.90 12.44
C ALA A 358 -5.00 -7.58 12.06
N GLN A 359 -6.15 -7.60 11.38
CA GLN A 359 -6.91 -6.39 11.03
C GLN A 359 -7.46 -5.66 12.27
N GLN A 360 -7.95 -6.39 13.27
CA GLN A 360 -8.41 -5.80 14.54
C GLN A 360 -7.29 -5.07 15.28
N GLU A 361 -6.10 -5.67 15.38
CA GLU A 361 -4.94 -5.04 16.00
C GLU A 361 -4.42 -3.87 15.16
N PHE A 362 -4.46 -4.00 13.83
CA PHE A 362 -4.04 -2.94 12.90
C PHE A 362 -4.89 -1.68 13.08
N LEU A 363 -6.20 -1.82 13.31
CA LEU A 363 -7.12 -0.71 13.53
C LEU A 363 -6.93 0.02 14.87
N LYS A 364 -6.25 -0.58 15.86
CA LYS A 364 -5.91 0.12 17.11
C LYS A 364 -4.86 1.23 16.89
N LYS A 365 -4.10 1.15 15.78
CA LYS A 365 -3.02 2.08 15.42
C LYS A 365 -1.99 2.30 16.53
N GLU A 366 -1.75 1.31 17.39
CA GLU A 366 -0.74 1.39 18.46
C GLU A 366 0.67 1.02 17.95
N HIS A 367 0.76 0.24 16.87
CA HIS A 367 2.01 -0.23 16.29
C HIS A 367 2.82 0.86 15.58
N PHE A 368 4.12 0.58 15.40
CA PHE A 368 5.05 1.31 14.54
C PHE A 368 5.66 0.31 13.55
N GLY A 369 5.54 0.57 12.25
CA GLY A 369 5.88 -0.38 11.19
C GLY A 369 4.65 -1.09 10.61
N ASN A 370 4.85 -2.28 10.06
CA ASN A 370 3.86 -3.04 9.30
C ASN A 370 3.63 -4.43 9.92
N PHE A 371 2.42 -4.96 9.71
CA PHE A 371 2.08 -6.34 10.06
C PHE A 371 2.19 -7.25 8.85
N VAL A 372 2.51 -8.50 9.11
CA VAL A 372 2.75 -9.51 8.06
C VAL A 372 2.05 -10.81 8.44
N LEU A 373 1.45 -11.45 7.44
CA LEU A 373 0.89 -12.79 7.53
C LEU A 373 1.90 -13.79 6.97
N LEU A 374 2.03 -14.92 7.65
CA LEU A 374 2.85 -16.06 7.23
C LEU A 374 1.93 -17.21 6.78
N PRO A 375 1.96 -17.58 5.49
CA PRO A 375 1.28 -18.79 5.01
C PRO A 375 2.01 -20.04 5.54
N SER A 376 1.26 -20.93 6.18
CA SER A 376 1.76 -22.18 6.79
C SER A 376 2.12 -23.25 5.77
#